data_AF-A0A960H4K7-F1
#
_entry.id   AF-A0A960H4K7-F1
#
_cell.length_a   1.000
_cell.length_b   1.000
_cell.length_c   1.000
_cell.angle_alpha   90.00
_cell.angle_beta   90.00
_cell.angle_gamma   90.00
#
_symmetry.space_group_name_H-M   'P 1'
#
loop_
_entity.id
_entity.type
_entity.pdbx_description
1 polymer ?
#
loop_
_entity_poly.entity_id
_entity_poly.type
_entity_poly.pdbx_seq_one_letter_code
_entity_poly.pdbx_strand_id
1 'polypeptide(L)'
;DHIQELIPDLRQLDALMPQMVTLMEPTVATMKRMRIMMLTMQASQAGMQDQMAAMDESSAAMGKAFNDAHNDDTFYLPPEIFDNAEFKRGMKSFISPNGHGIRFFISHEEDPLSADGINRIDAIKNAV
;
A
#
# COMPACT_ATOMS: atom_id res chain seq x y z
N ASP A 1 75.85 -15.48 4.75
CA ASP A 1 75.38 -15.39 6.14
C ASP A 1 73.95 -14.89 6.31
N HIS A 2 73.50 -13.82 5.63
CA HIS A 2 72.13 -13.29 5.80
C HIS A 2 70.98 -14.21 5.33
N ILE A 3 71.23 -15.15 4.42
CA ILE A 3 70.20 -16.13 4.00
C ILE A 3 69.95 -17.18 5.10
N GLN A 4 70.97 -17.51 5.89
CA GLN A 4 70.86 -18.52 6.94
C GLN A 4 69.99 -18.04 8.12
N GLU A 5 69.98 -16.72 8.38
CA GLU A 5 69.15 -16.07 9.40
C GLU A 5 67.68 -15.96 9.01
N LEU A 6 67.33 -16.07 7.71
CA LEU A 6 65.95 -16.03 7.21
C LEU A 6 65.29 -17.42 7.13
N ILE A 7 66.06 -18.51 7.20
CA ILE A 7 65.56 -19.90 7.21
C ILE A 7 64.62 -20.20 8.40
N PRO A 8 64.83 -19.68 9.62
CA PRO A 8 63.90 -19.83 10.73
C PRO A 8 62.55 -19.15 10.45
N ASP A 9 62.57 -17.94 9.92
CA ASP A 9 61.35 -17.16 9.62
C ASP A 9 60.56 -17.77 8.46
N LEU A 10 61.25 -18.26 7.43
CA LEU A 10 60.63 -19.01 6.33
C LEU A 10 59.96 -20.30 6.82
N ARG A 11 60.55 -21.01 7.79
CA ARG A 11 59.92 -22.19 8.42
C ARG A 11 58.73 -21.82 9.31
N GLN A 12 58.77 -20.66 9.97
CA GLN A 12 57.62 -20.16 10.73
C GLN A 12 56.47 -19.79 9.80
N LEU A 13 56.75 -19.12 8.67
CA LEU A 13 55.75 -18.82 7.64
C LEU A 13 55.17 -20.10 7.03
N ASP A 14 56.00 -21.11 6.76
CA ASP A 14 55.58 -22.41 6.24
C ASP A 14 54.68 -23.18 7.23
N ALA A 15 54.89 -23.00 8.54
CA ALA A 15 54.01 -23.57 9.58
C ALA A 15 52.70 -22.79 9.78
N LEU A 16 52.68 -21.49 9.45
CA LEU A 16 51.52 -20.61 9.63
C LEU A 16 50.61 -20.56 8.40
N MET A 17 51.15 -20.74 7.20
CA MET A 17 50.41 -20.78 5.93
C MET A 17 49.27 -21.83 5.94
N PRO A 18 49.47 -23.07 6.41
CA PRO A 18 48.39 -24.05 6.51
C PRO A 18 47.28 -23.62 7.47
N GLN A 19 47.63 -22.99 8.61
CA GLN A 19 46.65 -22.50 9.60
C GLN A 19 45.80 -21.36 9.03
N MET A 20 46.43 -20.44 8.30
CA MET A 20 45.75 -19.36 7.57
C MET A 20 44.77 -19.92 6.53
N VAL A 21 45.18 -20.91 5.72
CA VAL A 21 44.32 -21.56 4.72
C VAL A 21 43.15 -22.29 5.39
N THR A 22 43.38 -22.94 6.53
CA THR A 22 42.33 -23.64 7.29
C THR A 22 41.27 -22.67 7.84
N LEU A 23 41.66 -21.43 8.15
CA LEU A 23 40.78 -20.36 8.63
C LEU A 23 40.09 -19.56 7.50
N MET A 24 40.63 -19.60 6.28
CA MET A 24 40.04 -18.91 5.11
C MET A 24 38.72 -19.53 4.66
N GLU A 25 38.61 -20.86 4.63
CA GLU A 25 37.34 -21.51 4.26
C GLU A 25 36.15 -21.15 5.18
N PRO A 26 36.26 -21.24 6.51
CA PRO A 26 35.15 -20.90 7.40
C PRO A 26 34.82 -19.40 7.40
N THR A 27 35.81 -18.52 7.20
CA THR A 27 35.56 -17.07 7.05
C THR A 27 34.85 -16.73 5.75
N VAL A 28 35.25 -17.33 4.62
CA VAL A 28 34.58 -17.18 3.32
C VAL A 28 33.15 -17.72 3.37
N ALA A 29 32.92 -18.88 3.99
CA ALA A 29 31.59 -19.44 4.16
C ALA A 29 30.67 -18.52 5.00
N THR A 30 31.22 -17.86 6.02
CA THR A 30 30.50 -16.91 6.87
C THR A 30 30.17 -15.62 6.12
N MET A 31 31.13 -15.06 5.38
CA MET A 31 30.91 -13.91 4.48
C MET A 31 29.83 -14.19 3.44
N LYS A 32 29.84 -15.38 2.82
CA LYS A 32 28.81 -15.79 1.85
C LYS A 32 27.42 -15.85 2.49
N ARG A 33 27.29 -16.40 3.70
CA ARG A 33 26.02 -16.43 4.45
C ARG A 33 25.51 -15.03 4.80
N MET A 34 26.40 -14.15 5.29
CA MET A 34 26.02 -12.76 5.57
C MET A 34 25.55 -12.02 4.32
N ARG A 35 26.25 -12.21 3.19
CA ARG A 35 25.84 -11.63 1.90
C ARG A 35 24.47 -12.13 1.47
N ILE A 36 24.21 -13.44 1.56
CA ILE A 36 22.91 -14.02 1.23
C ILE A 36 21.82 -13.42 2.12
N MET A 37 22.04 -13.37 3.44
CA MET A 37 21.08 -12.75 4.37
C MET A 37 20.77 -11.29 4.02
N MET A 38 21.79 -10.48 3.75
CA MET A 38 21.60 -9.08 3.35
C MET A 38 20.78 -8.97 2.06
N LEU A 39 21.12 -9.75 1.03
CA LEU A 39 20.39 -9.74 -0.23
C LEU A 39 18.94 -10.22 -0.07
N THR A 40 18.70 -11.23 0.76
CA THR A 40 17.35 -11.70 1.08
C THR A 40 16.55 -10.62 1.81
N MET A 41 17.13 -9.95 2.81
CA MET A 41 16.45 -8.84 3.50
C MET A 41 16.15 -7.67 2.57
N GLN A 42 17.07 -7.34 1.65
CA GLN A 42 16.85 -6.32 0.64
C GLN A 42 15.69 -6.70 -0.29
N ALA A 43 15.70 -7.95 -0.80
CA ALA A 43 14.64 -8.45 -1.67
C ALA A 43 13.27 -8.50 -0.96
N SER A 44 13.23 -8.90 0.32
CA SER A 44 12.01 -8.87 1.13
C SER A 44 11.49 -7.45 1.37
N GLN A 45 12.37 -6.49 1.66
CA GLN A 45 11.96 -5.08 1.80
C GLN A 45 11.48 -4.49 0.48
N ALA A 46 12.18 -4.75 -0.62
CA ALA A 46 11.77 -4.32 -1.95
C ALA A 46 10.40 -4.91 -2.33
N GLY A 47 10.21 -6.22 -2.15
CA GLY A 47 8.91 -6.87 -2.41
C GLY A 47 7.78 -6.33 -1.52
N MET A 48 8.07 -5.95 -0.27
CA MET A 48 7.06 -5.33 0.61
C MET A 48 6.74 -3.90 0.18
N GLN A 49 7.72 -3.13 -0.29
CA GLN A 49 7.49 -1.80 -0.88
C GLN A 49 6.70 -1.88 -2.18
N ASP A 50 7.05 -2.82 -3.07
CA ASP A 50 6.31 -3.07 -4.30
C ASP A 50 4.87 -3.49 -4.01
N GLN A 51 4.65 -4.32 -2.98
CA GLN A 51 3.32 -4.71 -2.54
C GLN A 51 2.53 -3.52 -1.99
N MET A 52 3.15 -2.66 -1.17
CA MET A 52 2.51 -1.43 -0.68
C MET A 52 2.19 -0.45 -1.82
N ALA A 53 3.11 -0.28 -2.77
CA ALA A 53 2.90 0.58 -3.94
C ALA A 53 1.78 0.04 -4.84
N ALA A 54 1.71 -1.26 -5.08
CA ALA A 54 0.63 -1.88 -5.84
C ALA A 54 -0.74 -1.76 -5.15
N MET A 55 -0.79 -1.80 -3.81
CA MET A 55 -2.03 -1.56 -3.06
C MET A 55 -2.50 -0.11 -3.17
N ASP A 56 -1.57 0.86 -3.11
CA ASP A 56 -1.86 2.29 -3.26
C ASP A 56 -2.30 2.63 -4.70
N GLU A 57 -1.60 2.06 -5.69
CA GLU A 57 -1.96 2.15 -7.11
C GLU A 57 -3.33 1.52 -7.40
N SER A 58 -3.68 0.41 -6.74
CA SER A 58 -5.00 -0.21 -6.89
C SER A 58 -6.13 0.66 -6.34
N SER A 59 -5.91 1.39 -5.25
CA SER A 59 -6.90 2.33 -4.70
C SER A 59 -7.10 3.55 -5.61
N ALA A 60 -6.00 4.11 -6.13
CA ALA A 60 -6.06 5.19 -7.12
C ALA A 60 -6.69 4.72 -8.45
N ALA A 61 -6.38 3.50 -8.90
CA ALA A 61 -6.96 2.91 -10.09
C ALA A 61 -8.45 2.61 -9.93
N MET A 62 -8.91 2.17 -8.75
CA MET A 62 -10.34 2.02 -8.46
C MET A 62 -11.05 3.37 -8.43
N GLY A 63 -10.47 4.39 -7.78
CA GLY A 63 -11.02 5.75 -7.81
C GLY A 63 -11.11 6.32 -9.22
N LYS A 64 -10.09 6.10 -10.05
CA LYS A 64 -10.07 6.49 -11.46
C LYS A 64 -11.07 5.68 -12.29
N ALA A 65 -11.20 4.38 -12.07
CA ALA A 65 -12.17 3.53 -12.77
C ALA A 65 -13.62 3.94 -12.44
N PHE A 66 -13.92 4.31 -11.19
CA PHE A 66 -15.23 4.85 -10.81
C PHE A 66 -15.48 6.22 -11.45
N ASN A 67 -14.49 7.11 -11.48
CA ASN A 67 -14.59 8.41 -12.12
C ASN A 67 -14.73 8.31 -13.65
N ASP A 68 -13.98 7.40 -14.29
CA ASP A 68 -14.01 7.15 -15.74
C ASP A 68 -15.25 6.38 -16.20
N ALA A 69 -15.86 5.58 -15.31
CA ALA A 69 -17.07 4.82 -15.62
C ALA A 69 -18.29 5.72 -15.89
N HIS A 70 -18.23 7.03 -15.58
CA HIS A 70 -19.35 7.97 -15.73
C HIS A 70 -20.67 7.39 -15.22
N ASN A 71 -20.59 6.60 -14.15
CA ASN A 71 -21.75 5.97 -13.55
C ASN A 71 -22.22 6.86 -12.41
N ASP A 72 -23.15 7.78 -12.73
CA ASP A 72 -23.78 8.69 -11.77
C ASP A 72 -24.58 7.96 -10.68
N ASP A 73 -24.74 6.63 -10.76
CA ASP A 73 -25.54 5.85 -9.83
C ASP A 73 -24.78 5.45 -8.55
N THR A 74 -23.43 5.49 -8.54
CA THR A 74 -22.65 5.05 -7.38
C THR A 74 -21.36 5.85 -7.18
N PHE A 75 -21.09 6.28 -5.95
CA PHE A 75 -19.83 6.92 -5.57
C PHE A 75 -19.14 6.16 -4.44
N TYR A 76 -17.82 6.11 -4.49
CA TYR A 76 -17.00 5.51 -3.43
C TYR A 76 -16.66 6.56 -2.36
N LEU A 77 -16.87 6.19 -1.09
CA LEU A 77 -16.42 6.98 0.05
C LEU A 77 -15.30 6.24 0.77
N PRO A 78 -14.08 6.79 0.82
CA PRO A 78 -12.99 6.24 1.62
C PRO A 78 -13.41 6.18 3.11
N PRO A 79 -13.06 5.12 3.85
CA PRO A 79 -13.46 4.95 5.25
C PRO A 79 -13.04 6.12 6.14
N GLU A 80 -11.96 6.84 5.79
CA GLU A 80 -11.43 8.00 6.50
C GLU A 80 -12.39 9.20 6.50
N ILE A 81 -13.24 9.35 5.47
CA ILE A 81 -14.21 10.46 5.39
C ILE A 81 -15.25 10.37 6.52
N PHE A 82 -15.55 9.15 6.98
CA PHE A 82 -16.55 8.91 8.01
C PHE A 82 -16.09 9.40 9.37
N ASP A 83 -14.80 9.65 9.59
CA ASP A 83 -14.27 10.21 10.83
C ASP A 83 -14.29 11.74 10.89
N ASN A 84 -14.51 12.41 9.76
CA ASN A 84 -14.63 13.85 9.69
C ASN A 84 -15.87 14.36 10.44
N ALA A 85 -15.69 15.32 11.34
CA ALA A 85 -16.77 15.88 12.17
C ALA A 85 -17.86 16.58 11.35
N GLU A 86 -17.51 17.21 10.23
CA GLU A 86 -18.48 17.84 9.33
C GLU A 86 -19.29 16.80 8.57
N PHE A 87 -18.64 15.72 8.11
CA PHE A 87 -19.33 14.62 7.44
C PHE A 87 -20.33 13.93 8.38
N LYS A 88 -19.92 13.65 9.63
CA LYS A 88 -20.83 13.13 10.69
C LYS A 88 -22.01 14.07 10.95
N ARG A 89 -21.81 15.39 10.88
CA ARG A 89 -22.89 16.38 11.02
C ARG A 89 -23.83 16.37 9.82
N GLY A 90 -23.30 16.33 8.60
CA GLY A 90 -24.08 16.23 7.36
C GLY A 90 -24.93 14.96 7.34
N MET A 91 -24.33 13.82 7.67
CA MET A 91 -24.99 12.50 7.66
C MET A 91 -26.22 12.42 8.58
N LYS A 92 -26.24 13.14 9.71
CA LYS A 92 -27.43 13.25 10.58
C LYS A 92 -28.66 13.88 9.90
N SER A 93 -28.45 14.62 8.80
CA SER A 93 -29.55 15.21 8.01
C SER A 93 -30.15 14.21 7.02
N PHE A 94 -29.41 13.16 6.67
CA PHE A 94 -29.80 12.14 5.70
C PHE A 94 -30.21 10.81 6.35
N ILE A 95 -29.63 10.46 7.50
CA ILE A 95 -29.90 9.19 8.19
C ILE A 95 -30.57 9.47 9.53
N SER A 96 -31.63 8.73 9.84
CA SER A 96 -32.34 8.84 11.11
C SER A 96 -31.43 8.48 12.30
N PRO A 97 -31.67 9.00 13.51
CA PRO A 97 -30.84 8.70 14.68
C PRO A 97 -30.73 7.20 15.03
N ASN A 98 -31.72 6.40 14.61
CA ASN A 98 -31.74 4.94 14.78
C ASN A 98 -31.16 4.16 13.59
N GLY A 99 -30.66 4.84 12.55
CA GLY A 99 -30.01 4.22 11.38
C GLY A 99 -30.94 3.48 10.42
N HIS A 100 -32.25 3.49 10.64
CA HIS A 100 -33.22 2.69 9.87
C HIS A 100 -34.01 3.50 8.84
N GLY A 101 -33.79 4.82 8.76
CA GLY A 101 -34.48 5.72 7.83
C GLY A 101 -33.49 6.58 7.07
N ILE A 102 -33.73 6.72 5.77
CA ILE A 102 -32.93 7.55 4.85
C ILE A 102 -33.83 8.66 4.30
N ARG A 103 -33.31 9.88 4.27
CA ARG A 103 -33.95 11.06 3.67
C ARG A 103 -33.28 11.36 2.34
N PHE A 104 -34.07 11.33 1.27
CA PHE A 104 -33.65 11.77 -0.06
C PHE A 104 -34.07 13.22 -0.29
N PHE A 105 -33.19 14.01 -0.92
CA PHE A 105 -33.50 15.34 -1.42
C PHE A 105 -33.49 15.28 -2.95
N ILE A 106 -34.62 15.63 -3.55
CA ILE A 106 -34.78 15.61 -5.00
C ILE A 106 -34.90 17.05 -5.46
N SER A 107 -33.82 17.57 -6.04
CA SER A 107 -33.78 18.92 -6.60
C SER A 107 -34.04 18.84 -8.10
N HIS A 108 -34.97 19.66 -8.61
CA HIS A 108 -35.19 19.83 -10.04
C HIS A 108 -34.46 21.09 -10.52
N GLU A 109 -33.87 21.04 -11.72
CA GLU A 109 -33.33 22.24 -12.38
C GLU A 109 -34.44 23.19 -12.84
N GLU A 110 -35.62 22.65 -13.15
CA GLU A 110 -36.81 23.38 -13.59
C GLU A 110 -37.81 23.60 -12.45
N ASP A 111 -38.71 24.57 -12.59
CA ASP A 111 -39.73 24.85 -11.57
C ASP A 111 -40.60 23.59 -11.33
N PRO A 112 -40.54 22.98 -10.12
CA PRO A 112 -41.31 21.78 -9.82
C PRO A 112 -42.83 22.00 -9.84
N LEU A 113 -43.29 23.25 -9.82
CA LEU A 113 -44.71 23.62 -9.93
C LEU A 113 -45.16 23.86 -11.38
N SER A 114 -44.27 23.76 -12.36
CA SER A 114 -44.64 23.77 -13.78
C SER A 114 -45.46 22.52 -14.15
N ALA A 115 -46.21 22.59 -15.25
CA ALA A 115 -47.00 21.45 -15.73
C ALA A 115 -46.12 20.21 -15.97
N ASP A 116 -44.92 20.40 -16.53
CA ASP A 116 -43.95 19.32 -16.77
C ASP A 116 -43.32 18.81 -15.47
N GLY A 117 -43.06 19.68 -14.49
CA GLY A 117 -42.58 19.32 -13.16
C GLY A 117 -43.57 18.45 -12.38
N ILE A 118 -44.85 18.84 -12.39
CA ILE A 118 -45.94 18.10 -11.71
C ILE A 118 -46.11 16.70 -12.32
N ASN A 119 -46.03 16.57 -13.65
CA ASN A 119 -46.14 15.27 -14.33
C ASN A 119 -45.02 14.29 -13.95
N ARG A 120 -43.85 14.78 -13.51
CA ARG A 120 -42.71 13.95 -13.08
C ARG A 120 -42.82 13.46 -11.64
N ILE A 121 -43.64 14.11 -10.79
CA ILE A 121 -43.77 13.78 -9.36
C ILE A 121 -44.22 12.32 -9.15
N ASP A 122 -45.15 11.82 -9.96
CA ASP A 122 -45.65 10.46 -9.81
C ASP A 122 -44.62 9.41 -10.22
N ALA A 123 -43.82 9.69 -11.24
CA ALA A 123 -42.70 8.83 -11.62
C ALA A 123 -41.63 8.77 -10.50
N ILE A 124 -41.35 9.90 -9.86
CA ILE A 124 -40.40 10.00 -8.75
C ILE A 124 -40.87 9.17 -7.54
N LYS A 125 -42.14 9.24 -7.16
CA LYS A 125 -42.69 8.44 -6.04
C LYS A 125 -42.59 6.94 -6.26
N ASN A 126 -42.58 6.48 -7.52
CA ASN A 126 -42.46 5.06 -7.86
C ASN A 126 -41.01 4.58 -7.96
N ALA A 127 -40.05 5.51 -8.05
CA ALA A 127 -38.62 5.20 -8.20
C ALA A 127 -37.87 5.10 -6.85
N VAL A 128 -38.48 5.52 -5.74
CA VAL A 128 -37.94 5.45 -4.36
C VAL A 128 -38.66 4.35 -3.59
#